data_AF-A0A528ALH0-F1
#
_entry.id   AF-A0A528ALH0-F1
#
_cell.length_a   1.000
_cell.length_b   1.000
_cell.length_c   1.000
_cell.angle_alpha   90.00
_cell.angle_beta   90.00
_cell.angle_gamma   90.00
#
_symmetry.space_group_name_H-M   'P 1'
#
loop_
_entity.id
_entity.type
_entity.pdbx_description
1 polymer ?
#
loop_
_entity_poly.entity_id
_entity_poly.type
_entity_poly.pdbx_seq_one_letter_code
_entity_poly.pdbx_strand_id
1 'polypeptide(L)' 'DGALRKLAHDMLDTMYDAPGIGLAAIQVGEPLRMLVIDLAKEDEPPAPHVFINPEILESADQRSVYEEGCLSIPDYYA' A
#
# COMPACT_ATOMS: atom_id res chain seq x y z
N ASP A 1 7.33 3.75 -17.53
CA ASP A 1 7.98 2.74 -18.40
C ASP A 1 7.25 1.39 -18.21
N GLY A 2 7.70 0.31 -18.86
CA GLY A 2 7.08 -1.03 -18.72
C GLY A 2 7.50 -1.80 -17.46
N ALA A 3 8.72 -1.61 -16.98
CA ALA A 3 9.24 -2.29 -15.79
C ALA A 3 8.53 -1.81 -14.51
N LEU A 4 8.29 -0.50 -14.39
CA LEU A 4 7.57 0.11 -13.28
C LEU A 4 6.10 -0.33 -13.24
N ARG A 5 5.46 -0.51 -14.39
CA ARG A 5 4.10 -1.06 -14.47
C ARG A 5 4.07 -2.53 -14.03
N LYS A 6 5.07 -3.32 -14.44
CA LYS A 6 5.21 -4.70 -13.98
C LYS A 6 5.40 -4.75 -12.46
N LEU A 7 6.31 -3.94 -11.91
CA LEU A 7 6.52 -3.85 -10.48
C LEU A 7 5.24 -3.48 -9.73
N ALA A 8 4.45 -2.53 -10.24
CA ALA A 8 3.16 -2.16 -9.64
C ALA A 8 2.19 -3.34 -9.58
N HIS A 9 2.09 -4.13 -10.66
CA HIS A 9 1.26 -5.33 -10.67
C HIS A 9 1.78 -6.40 -9.71
N ASP A 10 3.08 -6.70 -9.74
CA ASP A 10 3.69 -7.69 -8.85
C ASP A 10 3.49 -7.30 -7.36
N MET A 11 3.57 -6.00 -7.04
CA MET A 11 3.28 -5.47 -5.71
C MET A 11 1.81 -5.61 -5.31
N LEU A 12 0.87 -5.37 -6.22
CA LEU A 12 -0.55 -5.58 -5.97
C LEU A 12 -0.86 -7.06 -5.72
N ASP A 13 -0.34 -7.95 -6.55
CA ASP A 13 -0.50 -9.41 -6.38
C ASP A 13 0.05 -9.86 -5.02
N THR A 14 1.26 -9.40 -4.67
CA THR A 14 1.87 -9.68 -3.35
C THR A 14 1.04 -9.15 -2.18
N MET A 15 0.45 -7.96 -2.34
CA MET A 15 -0.40 -7.35 -1.31
C MET A 15 -1.69 -8.16 -1.09
N TYR A 16 -2.32 -8.64 -2.16
CA TYR A 16 -3.54 -9.45 -2.09
C TYR A 16 -3.27 -10.86 -1.54
N ASP A 17 -2.13 -11.46 -1.86
CA ASP A 17 -1.70 -12.75 -1.30
C ASP A 17 -1.42 -12.65 0.22
N ALA A 18 -1.03 -11.47 0.71
CA ALA A 18 -0.73 -11.17 2.11
C ALA A 18 -1.88 -10.47 2.86
N PRO A 19 -3.14 -10.73 2.48
CA PRO A 19 -4.35 -9.89 2.67
C PRO A 19 -4.15 -8.46 3.21
N GLY A 20 -3.31 -7.64 2.57
CA GLY A 20 -3.10 -6.24 2.95
C GLY A 20 -3.94 -5.24 2.13
N ILE A 21 -4.04 -4.01 2.63
CA ILE A 21 -4.70 -2.88 1.95
C ILE A 21 -3.71 -1.89 1.33
N GLY A 22 -2.42 -2.03 1.61
CA GLY A 22 -1.36 -1.20 1.06
C GLY A 22 0.01 -1.86 1.15
N LEU A 23 0.87 -1.58 0.18
CA LEU A 23 2.24 -2.10 0.11
C LEU A 23 3.20 -1.06 -0.50
N ALA A 24 4.26 -0.72 0.23
CA ALA A 24 5.35 0.13 -0.26
C ALA A 24 6.45 -0.72 -0.91
N ALA A 25 7.11 -0.19 -1.95
CA ALA A 25 8.13 -0.92 -2.71
C ALA A 25 9.28 -1.44 -1.84
N ILE A 26 9.65 -0.69 -0.79
CA ILE A 26 10.72 -1.11 0.13
C ILE A 26 10.38 -2.39 0.91
N GLN A 27 9.09 -2.69 1.13
CA GLN A 27 8.66 -3.92 1.82
C GLN A 27 8.94 -5.18 0.99
N VAL A 28 9.10 -5.04 -0.33
CA VAL A 28 9.55 -6.11 -1.24
C VAL A 28 11.01 -5.96 -1.65
N GLY A 29 11.78 -5.11 -0.95
CA GLY A 29 13.22 -4.92 -1.18
C GLY A 29 13.57 -3.96 -2.31
N GLU A 30 12.61 -3.23 -2.87
CA GLU A 30 12.83 -2.26 -3.95
C GLU A 30 12.94 -0.83 -3.39
N PRO A 31 14.12 -0.18 -3.45
CA PRO A 31 14.35 1.14 -2.85
C PRO A 31 13.82 2.29 -3.73
N LEU A 32 12.55 2.21 -4.09
CA LEU A 32 11.84 3.21 -4.89
C LEU A 32 10.80 3.93 -4.03
N ARG A 33 10.60 5.23 -4.29
CA ARG A 33 9.49 6.01 -3.72
C ARG A 33 8.20 5.64 -4.45
N MET A 34 7.66 4.48 -4.13
CA MET A 34 6.46 3.94 -4.77
C MET A 34 5.66 3.10 -3.78
N LEU A 35 4.34 3.17 -3.89
CA LEU A 35 3.42 2.35 -3.11
C LEU A 35 2.15 2.06 -3.90
N VAL A 36 1.52 0.95 -3.57
CA VAL A 36 0.19 0.55 -4.06
C VAL A 36 -0.79 0.49 -2.90
N ILE A 37 -2.03 0.89 -3.13
CA ILE A 37 -3.11 0.88 -2.13
C ILE A 37 -4.37 0.37 -2.81
N ASP A 38 -5.13 -0.49 -2.13
CA ASP A 38 -6.52 -0.77 -2.47
C ASP A 38 -7.37 -0.74 -1.19
N LEU A 39 -8.38 0.14 -1.18
CA LEU A 39 -9.29 0.35 -0.05
C LEU A 39 -10.71 -0.13 -0.36
N ALA A 40 -10.91 -0.82 -1.49
CA ALA A 40 -12.17 -1.47 -1.80
C ALA A 40 -12.54 -2.44 -0.67
N LYS A 41 -13.81 -2.42 -0.26
CA LYS A 41 -14.33 -3.37 0.73
C LYS A 41 -14.52 -4.75 0.12
N GLU A 42 -14.72 -5.76 0.97
CA GLU A 42 -14.86 -7.17 0.56
C GLU A 42 -15.96 -7.40 -0.51
N ASP A 43 -17.03 -6.60 -0.50
CA ASP A 43 -18.14 -6.66 -1.46
C ASP A 43 -18.00 -5.70 -2.66
N GLU A 44 -16.89 -4.96 -2.76
CA GLU A 44 -16.64 -3.97 -3.80
C GLU A 44 -15.59 -4.49 -4.80
N PRO A 45 -15.68 -4.11 -6.09
CA PRO A 45 -14.63 -4.45 -7.04
C PRO A 45 -13.31 -3.78 -6.62
N PRO A 46 -12.15 -4.43 -6.83
CA PRO A 46 -10.85 -3.84 -6.55
C PRO A 46 -10.68 -2.47 -7.22
N ALA A 47 -10.17 -1.50 -6.47
CA ALA A 47 -9.96 -0.12 -6.90
C ALA A 47 -8.51 0.33 -6.59
N PRO A 48 -7.50 -0.32 -7.20
CA PRO A 48 -6.11 -0.09 -6.85
C PRO A 48 -5.62 1.27 -7.31
N HIS A 49 -4.84 1.91 -6.45
CA HIS A 49 -4.10 3.13 -6.73
C HIS A 49 -2.61 2.87 -6.68
N VAL A 50 -1.88 3.46 -7.63
CA VAL A 50 -0.42 3.38 -7.69
C VAL A 50 0.14 4.80 -7.56
N PHE A 51 0.95 5.03 -6.53
CA PHE A 51 1.57 6.32 -6.28
C PHE A 51 3.07 6.23 -6.53
N ILE A 52 3.59 7.15 -7.35
CA ILE A 52 5.01 7.22 -7.70
C ILE A 52 5.52 8.60 -7.28
N ASN A 53 6.62 8.62 -6.54
CA ASN A 53 7.19 9.80 -5.89
C ASN A 53 6.15 10.63 -5.11
N PRO A 54 5.27 10.00 -4.29
CA PRO A 54 4.26 10.76 -3.57
C PRO A 54 4.90 11.75 -2.59
N GLU A 55 4.16 12.83 -2.36
CA GLU A 55 4.46 13.88 -1.38
C GLU A 55 3.16 14.25 -0.67
N ILE A 56 3.22 14.40 0.65
CA ILE A 56 2.11 14.89 1.45
C ILE A 56 2.19 16.42 1.41
N LEU A 57 1.21 17.08 0.79
CA LEU A 57 1.18 18.54 0.65
C LEU A 57 0.48 19.23 1.82
N GLU A 58 -0.45 18.54 2.47
CA GLU A 58 -1.27 19.06 3.56
C GLU A 58 -1.69 17.91 4.50
N SER A 59 -1.91 18.25 5.77
CA SER A 59 -2.45 17.35 6.79
C SER A 59 -3.36 18.13 7.72
N ALA A 60 -4.39 17.48 8.28
CA ALA A 60 -5.27 18.12 9.25
C ALA A 60 -4.64 18.19 10.66
N ASP A 61 -4.96 19.23 11.42
CA ASP A 61 -4.58 19.33 12.84
C ASP A 61 -5.34 18.33 13.72
N GLN A 62 -6.56 17.98 13.32
CA GLN A 62 -7.38 16.99 14.00
C GLN A 62 -6.78 15.59 13.82
N ARG A 63 -6.69 14.86 14.93
CA ARG A 63 -6.18 13.48 14.96
C ARG A 63 -7.30 12.49 15.23
N SER A 64 -7.17 11.32 14.64
CA SER A 64 -8.00 10.14 14.93
C SER A 64 -7.12 9.04 15.49
N VAL A 65 -7.67 8.23 16.39
CA VAL A 65 -7.02 7.01 16.87
C VAL A 65 -7.56 5.85 16.05
N TYR A 66 -6.67 5.02 15.54
CA TYR A 66 -6.99 3.83 14.76
C TYR A 66 -6.00 2.72 15.11
N GLU A 67 -6.45 1.48 15.06
CA GLU A 67 -5.57 0.32 15.24
C GLU A 67 -4.96 -0.03 13.88
N GLU A 68 -3.63 -0.10 13.82
CA GLU A 68 -2.89 -0.36 12.58
C GLU A 68 -2.18 -1.73 12.64
N GLY A 69 -2.08 -2.37 11.48
CA GLY A 69 -1.27 -3.56 11.25
C GLY A 69 -0.34 -3.36 10.06
N CYS A 70 0.71 -4.17 9.95
CA CYS A 70 1.68 -4.07 8.85
C CYS A 70 2.09 -5.45 8.33
N LEU A 71 2.08 -5.62 7.00
CA LEU A 71 2.53 -6.87 6.36
C LEU A 71 3.98 -7.24 6.69
N SER A 72 4.82 -6.25 7.02
CA SER A 72 6.21 -6.47 7.40
C SER A 72 6.40 -6.76 8.90
N ILE A 73 5.34 -6.72 9.70
CA ILE A 73 5.33 -7.05 11.13
C ILE A 73 4.14 -7.99 11.41
N PRO A 74 4.28 -9.29 11.08
CA PRO A 74 3.17 -10.24 11.20
C PRO A 74 2.63 -10.34 12.62
N ASP A 75 1.32 -10.55 12.74
CA ASP A 75 0.59 -10.78 14.00
C ASP A 75 0.70 -9.65 15.06
N TYR A 76 1.09 -8.44 14.64
CA TYR A 76 1.18 -7.26 15.51
C TYR A 76 0.20 -6.17 15.09
N TYR A 77 -0.53 -5.66 16.08
CA TYR A 77 -1.56 -4.62 15.93
C TYR A 77 -1.45 -3.64 17.09
N ALA A 78 -1.49 -2.33 16.82
CA ALA A 78 -1.35 -1.27 17.83
C ALA A 78 -2.02 0.04 17.43
#